data_AF-A0A679JS91-F1
#
_entry.id   AF-A0A679JS91-F1
#
_cell.length_a   1.000
_cell.length_b   1.000
_cell.length_c   1.000
_cell.angle_alpha   90.00
_cell.angle_beta   90.00
_cell.angle_gamma   90.00
#
_symmetry.space_group_name_H-M   'P 1'
#
loop_
_entity.id
_entity.type
_entity.pdbx_description
1 polymer ?
#
loop_
_entity_poly.entity_id
_entity_poly.type
_entity_poly.pdbx_seq_one_letter_code
_entity_poly.pdbx_strand_id
1 'polypeptide(L)'
;MNFCRDRRSGRFDLLALTASAIAVLLMTSAASAAATITNRGDNEVKLTITQGSSHQDEILPVGKVIDGVCQKSCIIRLNDSVNAEYELEGSESVSVEEGFLYYDSPEKGLAPPAGSASKAGERKIR
;
A
#
# COMPACT_ATOMS: atom_id res chain seq x y z
N MET A 1 -30.76 59.75 3.27
CA MET A 1 -30.12 58.43 3.53
C MET A 1 -30.99 57.34 2.92
N ASN A 2 -30.34 56.29 2.42
CA ASN A 2 -30.84 55.02 1.86
C ASN A 2 -30.85 54.85 0.32
N PHE A 3 -29.84 54.09 -0.10
CA PHE A 3 -29.62 53.29 -1.31
C PHE A 3 -30.83 52.36 -1.61
N CYS A 4 -31.13 51.97 -2.86
CA CYS A 4 -30.36 50.96 -3.59
C CYS A 4 -30.30 51.15 -5.11
N ARG A 5 -29.14 50.73 -5.59
CA ARG A 5 -28.46 50.86 -6.87
C ARG A 5 -28.79 49.66 -7.78
N ASP A 6 -28.93 49.93 -9.08
CA ASP A 6 -28.49 49.18 -10.28
C ASP A 6 -28.48 47.62 -10.21
N ARG A 7 -28.87 46.82 -11.21
CA ARG A 7 -28.85 47.00 -12.66
C ARG A 7 -29.53 45.75 -13.26
N ARG A 8 -30.68 45.87 -13.90
CA ARG A 8 -31.29 44.77 -14.67
C ARG A 8 -30.91 44.96 -16.14
N SER A 9 -29.76 44.43 -16.51
CA SER A 9 -29.23 44.34 -17.87
C SER A 9 -28.82 42.89 -18.06
N GLY A 10 -29.17 42.16 -19.10
CA GLY A 10 -29.79 42.44 -20.39
C GLY A 10 -29.72 41.11 -21.14
N ARG A 11 -30.59 40.92 -22.13
CA ARG A 11 -30.55 39.79 -23.05
C ARG A 11 -29.12 39.58 -23.60
N PHE A 12 -28.63 38.35 -23.53
CA PHE A 12 -27.59 37.87 -24.44
C PHE A 12 -28.10 36.59 -25.08
N ASP A 13 -28.64 36.80 -26.27
CA ASP A 13 -29.15 35.81 -27.20
C ASP A 13 -28.11 34.73 -27.52
N LEU A 14 -28.54 33.48 -27.37
CA LEU A 14 -28.45 32.40 -28.34
C LEU A 14 -27.44 32.59 -29.50
N LEU A 15 -26.16 32.24 -29.30
CA LEU A 15 -25.23 31.90 -30.40
C LEU A 15 -24.02 31.13 -29.87
N ALA A 16 -23.61 30.12 -30.65
CA ALA A 16 -22.45 29.24 -30.47
C ALA A 16 -22.61 28.05 -29.50
N LEU A 17 -23.41 27.08 -29.94
CA LEU A 17 -23.20 25.67 -29.65
C LEU A 17 -21.78 25.21 -30.09
N THR A 18 -21.29 24.20 -29.37
CA THR A 18 -20.26 23.20 -29.73
C THR A 18 -18.80 23.62 -29.81
N ALA A 19 -18.04 23.40 -28.72
CA ALA A 19 -16.75 22.69 -28.73
C ALA A 19 -16.07 22.73 -27.34
N SER A 20 -16.36 21.74 -26.49
CA SER A 20 -15.35 21.02 -25.69
C SER A 20 -16.09 20.05 -24.77
N ALA A 21 -16.60 18.97 -25.36
CA ALA A 21 -16.95 17.79 -24.60
C ALA A 21 -15.70 16.92 -24.46
N ILE A 22 -15.56 16.30 -23.28
CA ILE A 22 -14.62 15.22 -22.92
C ILE A 22 -13.23 15.69 -22.43
N ALA A 23 -13.15 16.09 -21.16
CA ALA A 23 -11.88 16.09 -20.42
C ALA A 23 -12.06 15.67 -18.94
N VAL A 24 -13.00 14.77 -18.62
CA VAL A 24 -13.30 14.37 -17.23
C VAL A 24 -13.33 12.84 -17.04
N LEU A 25 -12.46 12.08 -17.70
CA LEU A 25 -12.49 10.60 -17.63
C LEU A 25 -11.17 9.93 -17.24
N LEU A 26 -10.22 10.68 -16.68
CA LEU A 26 -8.97 10.10 -16.13
C LEU A 26 -8.91 10.24 -14.60
N MET A 27 -10.02 9.98 -13.90
CA MET A 27 -9.93 9.55 -12.51
C MET A 27 -9.67 8.04 -12.51
N THR A 28 -8.46 7.66 -12.89
CA THR A 28 -7.93 6.31 -12.64
C THR A 28 -7.92 6.13 -11.13
N SER A 29 -8.90 5.42 -10.59
CA SER A 29 -8.83 4.90 -9.23
C SER A 29 -7.65 3.95 -9.18
N ALA A 30 -6.51 4.43 -8.67
CA ALA A 30 -5.45 3.54 -8.26
C ALA A 30 -6.08 2.59 -7.23
N ALA A 31 -6.30 1.33 -7.63
CA ALA A 31 -6.57 0.28 -6.67
C ALA A 31 -5.30 0.19 -5.84
N SER A 32 -5.30 0.83 -4.68
CA SER A 32 -4.18 0.75 -3.77
C SER A 32 -4.03 -0.70 -3.37
N ALA A 33 -2.94 -1.33 -3.76
CA ALA A 33 -2.61 -2.65 -3.27
C ALA A 33 -2.43 -2.53 -1.75
N ALA A 34 -3.11 -3.42 -1.03
CA ALA A 34 -3.11 -3.45 0.42
C ALA A 34 -1.98 -4.35 0.91
N ALA A 35 -1.40 -4.02 2.06
CA ALA A 35 -0.42 -4.85 2.71
C ALA A 35 -1.06 -6.12 3.30
N THR A 36 -0.23 -7.14 3.48
CA THR A 36 -0.59 -8.39 4.15
C THR A 36 0.38 -8.64 5.30
N ILE A 37 -0.16 -8.96 6.48
CA ILE A 37 0.63 -9.19 7.70
C ILE A 37 0.41 -10.63 8.15
N THR A 38 1.47 -11.41 8.25
CA THR A 38 1.44 -12.79 8.76
C THR A 38 2.15 -12.89 10.10
N ASN A 39 1.59 -13.61 11.07
CA ASN A 39 2.33 -13.95 12.27
C ASN A 39 3.02 -15.32 12.09
N ARG A 40 4.35 -15.31 11.94
CA ARG A 40 5.18 -16.52 11.83
C ARG A 40 5.91 -16.88 13.13
N GLY A 41 5.77 -16.07 14.17
CA GLY A 41 6.35 -16.33 15.49
C GLY A 41 5.57 -17.36 16.32
N ASP A 42 6.08 -17.65 17.51
CA ASP A 42 5.51 -18.68 18.40
C ASP A 42 4.38 -18.18 19.33
N ASN A 43 4.11 -16.88 19.35
CA ASN A 43 3.13 -16.25 20.23
C ASN A 43 2.15 -15.37 19.45
N GLU A 44 0.95 -15.17 20.00
CA GLU A 44 0.05 -14.14 19.49
C GLU A 44 0.68 -12.75 19.65
N VAL A 45 0.40 -11.86 18.71
CA VAL A 45 0.94 -10.49 18.71
C VAL A 45 -0.21 -9.50 18.63
N LYS A 46 -0.20 -8.50 19.48
CA LYS A 46 -1.10 -7.35 19.34
C LYS A 46 -0.54 -6.40 18.30
N LEU A 47 -1.34 -6.10 17.29
CA LEU A 47 -1.05 -5.12 16.25
C LEU A 47 -1.91 -3.88 16.49
N THR A 48 -1.26 -2.72 16.57
CA THR A 48 -1.94 -1.43 16.47
C THR A 48 -1.65 -0.86 15.10
N ILE A 49 -2.69 -0.75 14.28
CA ILE A 49 -2.64 -0.25 12.91
C ILE A 49 -3.16 1.19 12.93
N THR A 50 -2.29 2.13 12.56
CA THR A 50 -2.64 3.55 12.47
C THR A 50 -2.60 3.99 11.01
N GLN A 51 -3.73 4.44 10.46
CA GLN A 51 -3.83 4.91 9.08
C GLN A 51 -4.44 6.32 9.07
N GLY A 52 -3.60 7.33 8.84
CA GLY A 52 -4.02 8.73 8.95
C GLY A 52 -4.52 9.06 10.36
N SER A 53 -5.82 9.32 10.51
CA SER A 53 -6.47 9.57 11.81
C SER A 53 -7.21 8.35 12.37
N SER A 54 -7.20 7.21 11.66
CA SER A 54 -7.84 5.97 12.09
C SER A 54 -6.85 5.10 12.87
N HIS A 55 -7.32 4.48 13.94
CA HIS A 55 -6.55 3.55 14.77
C HIS A 55 -7.37 2.28 14.98
N GLN A 56 -6.75 1.13 14.76
CA GLN A 56 -7.35 -0.18 14.94
C GLN A 56 -6.38 -1.08 15.70
N ASP A 57 -6.85 -1.70 16.78
CA ASP A 57 -6.11 -2.70 17.54
C ASP A 57 -6.66 -4.08 17.19
N GLU A 58 -5.78 -4.98 16.75
CA GLU A 58 -6.12 -6.37 16.46
C GLU A 58 -5.14 -7.32 17.16
N ILE A 59 -5.65 -8.46 17.60
CA ILE A 59 -4.81 -9.56 18.07
C ILE A 59 -4.61 -10.50 16.89
N LEU A 60 -3.36 -10.73 16.49
CA LEU A 60 -2.99 -11.64 15.41
C LEU A 60 -2.47 -12.96 15.99
N PRO A 61 -3.26 -14.05 15.94
CA PRO A 61 -2.82 -15.35 16.43
C PRO A 61 -1.67 -15.93 15.60
N VAL A 62 -0.97 -16.90 16.17
CA VAL A 62 0.12 -17.63 15.51
C VAL A 62 -0.37 -18.27 14.20
N GLY A 63 0.40 -18.12 13.13
CA GLY A 63 0.12 -18.69 11.81
C GLY A 63 -1.05 -18.05 11.06
N LYS A 64 -1.62 -16.96 11.59
CA LYS A 64 -2.70 -16.23 10.93
C LYS A 64 -2.17 -15.09 10.08
N VAL A 65 -2.97 -14.75 9.07
CA VAL A 65 -2.73 -13.68 8.10
C VAL A 65 -3.86 -12.68 8.23
N ILE A 66 -3.52 -11.40 8.21
CA ILE A 66 -4.45 -10.30 7.99
C ILE A 66 -4.15 -9.72 6.62
N ASP A 67 -5.15 -9.79 5.74
CA ASP A 67 -5.09 -9.22 4.39
C ASP A 67 -5.85 -7.90 4.32
N GLY A 68 -5.51 -7.07 3.34
CA GLY A 68 -6.31 -5.86 3.07
C GLY A 68 -6.03 -4.69 4.01
N VAL A 69 -4.98 -4.77 4.83
CA VAL A 69 -4.55 -3.69 5.72
C VAL A 69 -3.69 -2.69 4.96
N CYS A 70 -3.61 -1.46 5.48
CA CYS A 70 -2.74 -0.44 4.90
C CYS A 70 -2.99 -0.24 3.39
N GLN A 71 -4.25 0.00 3.00
CA GLN A 71 -4.60 0.43 1.63
C GLN A 71 -3.95 1.77 1.23
N LYS A 72 -3.30 2.44 2.17
CA LYS A 72 -2.44 3.61 2.01
C LYS A 72 -1.29 3.39 2.99
N SER A 73 -0.40 4.36 3.11
CA SER A 73 0.60 4.31 4.16
C SER A 73 -0.04 4.18 5.56
N CYS A 74 0.53 3.30 6.37
CA CYS A 74 0.09 3.04 7.74
C CYS A 74 1.31 2.85 8.65
N ILE A 75 1.12 3.08 9.94
CA ILE A 75 2.08 2.74 10.98
C ILE A 75 1.57 1.53 11.74
N ILE A 76 2.36 0.47 11.77
CA ILE A 76 2.12 -0.75 12.53
C ILE A 76 2.97 -0.69 13.80
N ARG A 77 2.32 -0.84 14.95
CA ARG A 77 3.01 -1.00 16.24
C ARG A 77 2.76 -2.39 16.81
N LEU A 78 3.84 -3.05 17.22
CA LEU A 78 3.78 -4.40 17.80
C LEU A 78 3.74 -4.35 19.34
N ASN A 79 2.79 -5.06 19.95
CA ASN A 79 2.67 -5.26 21.40
C ASN A 79 2.74 -3.98 22.24
N ASP A 80 2.14 -2.88 21.73
CA ASP A 80 2.17 -1.56 22.37
C ASP A 80 3.59 -1.01 22.64
N SER A 81 4.62 -1.56 22.01
CA SER A 81 6.01 -1.15 22.19
C SER A 81 6.31 0.08 21.34
N VAL A 82 6.70 1.18 22.00
CA VAL A 82 7.10 2.43 21.34
C VAL A 82 8.37 2.30 20.47
N ASN A 83 9.11 1.20 20.64
CA ASN A 83 10.34 0.94 19.87
C ASN A 83 10.11 0.02 18.66
N ALA A 84 8.90 -0.52 18.50
CA ALA A 84 8.54 -1.48 17.46
C ALA A 84 7.44 -0.89 16.56
N GLU A 85 7.73 0.28 15.99
CA GLU A 85 6.88 0.98 15.02
C GLU A 85 7.45 0.83 13.61
N TYR A 86 6.60 0.43 12.67
CA TYR A 86 6.97 0.17 11.28
C TYR A 86 6.02 0.91 10.36
N GLU A 87 6.56 1.65 9.41
CA GLU A 87 5.75 2.27 8.35
C GLU A 87 5.67 1.30 7.16
N LEU A 88 4.44 1.02 6.70
CA LEU A 88 4.17 0.31 5.45
C LEU A 88 3.55 1.29 4.47
N GLU A 89 3.96 1.27 3.21
CA GLU A 89 3.45 2.16 2.16
C GLU A 89 2.12 1.67 1.55
N GLY A 90 1.81 0.40 1.75
CA GLY A 90 0.70 -0.34 1.16
C GLY A 90 1.18 -1.15 -0.04
N SER A 91 0.75 -2.42 -0.09
CA SER A 91 1.11 -3.48 -1.07
C SER A 91 2.20 -4.45 -0.63
N GLU A 92 2.90 -4.17 0.48
CA GLU A 92 3.92 -5.06 0.99
C GLU A 92 3.34 -6.29 1.68
N SER A 93 4.00 -7.42 1.50
CA SER A 93 3.78 -8.60 2.33
C SER A 93 4.82 -8.60 3.43
N VAL A 94 4.38 -8.74 4.68
CA VAL A 94 5.25 -8.70 5.85
C VAL A 94 4.90 -9.81 6.82
N SER A 95 5.89 -10.24 7.59
CA SER A 95 5.76 -11.25 8.61
C SER A 95 6.26 -10.74 9.96
N VAL A 96 5.62 -11.14 11.04
CA VAL A 96 6.02 -10.83 12.41
C VAL A 96 6.62 -12.06 13.06
N GLU A 97 7.85 -11.94 13.56
CA GLU A 97 8.62 -12.99 14.23
C GLU A 97 9.44 -12.37 15.37
N GLU A 98 9.49 -13.03 16.53
CA GLU A 98 10.28 -12.59 17.71
C GLU A 98 10.07 -11.11 18.14
N GLY A 99 8.91 -10.52 17.82
CA GLY A 99 8.60 -9.13 18.14
C GLY A 99 9.11 -8.10 17.12
N PHE A 100 9.58 -8.55 15.95
CA PHE A 100 10.01 -7.71 14.84
C PHE A 100 9.18 -7.98 13.58
N LEU A 101 9.08 -6.97 12.72
CA LEU A 101 8.44 -7.06 11.40
C LEU A 101 9.50 -7.24 10.30
N TYR A 102 9.26 -8.21 9.43
CA TYR A 102 10.13 -8.58 8.32
C TYR A 102 9.38 -8.43 7.00
N TYR A 103 10.01 -7.83 5.99
CA TYR A 103 9.45 -7.77 4.65
C TYR A 103 9.60 -9.13 3.96
N ASP A 104 8.47 -9.72 3.60
CA ASP A 104 8.46 -10.86 2.72
C ASP A 104 8.74 -10.37 1.30
N SER A 105 9.81 -10.90 0.71
CA SER A 105 9.97 -10.73 -0.73
C SER A 105 8.76 -11.38 -1.40
N PRO A 106 8.14 -10.72 -2.40
CA PRO A 106 7.12 -11.39 -3.20
C PRO A 106 7.79 -12.66 -3.72
N GLU A 107 7.24 -13.84 -3.40
CA GLU A 107 7.74 -15.08 -3.93
C GLU A 107 7.72 -14.93 -5.46
N LYS A 108 8.89 -14.63 -6.04
CA LYS A 108 9.08 -14.82 -7.46
C LYS A 108 9.02 -16.32 -7.61
N GLY A 109 7.84 -16.83 -7.96
CA GLY A 109 7.60 -18.20 -8.39
C GLY A 109 8.33 -18.51 -9.68
N LEU A 110 9.65 -18.35 -9.69
CA LEU A 110 10.59 -18.82 -10.67
C LEU A 110 11.79 -19.31 -9.87
N ALA A 111 11.79 -20.60 -9.57
CA ALA A 111 13.01 -21.31 -9.26
C ALA A 111 14.11 -20.85 -10.23
N PRO A 112 15.35 -20.60 -9.78
CA PRO A 112 16.47 -20.46 -10.70
C PRO A 112 16.43 -21.67 -11.65
N PRO A 113 16.51 -21.48 -12.99
CA PRO A 113 16.55 -22.62 -13.88
C PRO A 113 17.69 -23.54 -13.44
N ALA A 114 17.33 -24.76 -13.09
CA ALA A 114 18.29 -25.81 -12.82
C ALA A 114 19.15 -26.01 -14.07
N GLY A 115 20.47 -25.82 -13.95
CA GLY A 115 21.45 -26.37 -14.89
C GLY A 115 22.35 -25.35 -15.59
N SER A 116 23.59 -25.27 -15.09
CA SER A 116 24.75 -25.56 -15.94
C SER A 116 25.90 -26.04 -15.06
N ALA A 117 25.83 -27.32 -14.72
CA ALA A 117 27.05 -28.09 -14.55
C ALA A 117 27.71 -28.19 -15.94
N SER A 118 28.70 -27.34 -16.22
CA SER A 118 29.71 -27.66 -17.23
C SER A 118 30.93 -28.20 -16.50
N LYS A 119 31.06 -29.54 -16.50
CA LYS A 119 32.35 -30.18 -16.36
C LYS A 119 33.18 -29.86 -17.60
N ALA A 120 34.33 -29.20 -17.41
CA ALA A 120 35.58 -29.35 -18.17
C ALA A 120 36.50 -28.15 -17.81
N GLY A 121 37.75 -28.29 -17.37
CA GLY A 121 38.60 -29.45 -17.46
C GLY A 121 39.79 -29.36 -16.51
N GLU A 122 40.24 -30.55 -16.15
CA GLU A 122 41.59 -30.85 -15.75
C GLU A 122 42.60 -30.29 -16.77
N ARG A 123 43.56 -29.45 -16.33
CA ARG A 123 44.89 -29.39 -16.95
C ARG A 123 45.98 -28.90 -15.99
N LYS A 124 46.70 -29.88 -15.45
CA LYS A 124 48.02 -29.83 -14.81
C LYS A 124 49.09 -29.16 -15.68
N ILE A 125 49.80 -28.13 -15.19
CA ILE A 125 51.15 -27.64 -15.59
C ILE A 125 51.64 -26.69 -14.46
N ARG A 126 52.84 -26.70 -13.86
CA ARG A 126 54.07 -27.50 -13.82
C ARG A 126 54.74 -27.16 -12.48
#